data_AF-I8XZ40-F1
#
_entry.id   AF-I8XZ40-F1
#
_cell.length_a   1.000
_cell.length_b   1.000
_cell.length_c   1.000
_cell.angle_alpha   90.00
_cell.angle_beta   90.00
_cell.angle_gamma   90.00
#
_symmetry.space_group_name_H-M   'P 1'
#
loop_
_entity.id
_entity.type
_entity.pdbx_description
1 polymer ?
#
loop_
_entity_poly.entity_id
_entity_poly.type
_entity_poly.pdbx_seq_one_letter_code
_entity_poly.pdbx_strand_id
1 'polypeptide(L)'
;MKRCIISACLIMVCSLVFAQVKVGSDGKVAIGTDTAAPLSILSVNSKGEADSDIIIESTNSMALTAIHNPTERLTGWARGCNTGIALSPHTFNVGTLGSAYSHSALSSGRGFGLFGTAGNYTSGYNYGVLGMLYGTNNGAGIYGTSVHSDYGVPINGRYAGYFRGNVYVTGSIYSVLLTPATTSTNLSTLSAQSESEEGTMTKLSRLNTVQYNMQSPFNTAVPATFIATDTVAPAVQLSADEAQIYSRVHYGFIAQELKNEYPNLVYENEQGDLSINYIEMIPLLVQSIQELTVEINRLKSKSQSPLSRSVDEEDGEVEDGLMDKLESELFQNTPNPFSDNTVIKYVIPQDAQNANLLIYDMNGKQIEQFVLTQKGMGSIVLEGSHLEAGMYLYSLIVDSKVIDVKRMILTN
;
A
#
# COMPACT_ATOMS: atom_id res chain seq x y z
N MET A 1 -58.69 78.69 60.18
CA MET A 1 -57.86 79.32 59.11
C MET A 1 -56.41 79.06 59.51
N LYS A 2 -55.47 78.46 58.77
CA LYS A 2 -55.35 78.06 57.37
C LYS A 2 -54.66 76.68 57.31
N ARG A 3 -55.03 75.89 56.31
CA ARG A 3 -54.47 74.56 55.99
C ARG A 3 -53.11 74.76 55.31
N CYS A 4 -52.04 74.19 55.85
CA CYS A 4 -50.80 73.96 55.10
C CYS A 4 -50.86 72.53 54.56
N ILE A 5 -51.09 72.40 53.25
CA ILE A 5 -51.02 71.13 52.53
C ILE A 5 -49.54 70.86 52.28
N ILE A 6 -48.98 69.91 53.01
CA ILE A 6 -47.67 69.32 52.69
C ILE A 6 -47.96 68.30 51.59
N SER A 7 -47.59 68.64 50.35
CA SER A 7 -47.64 67.74 49.21
C SER A 7 -46.50 66.73 49.36
N ALA A 8 -46.83 65.52 49.84
CA ALA A 8 -45.90 64.40 49.83
C ALA A 8 -45.78 63.88 48.40
N CYS A 9 -44.72 64.27 47.68
CA CYS A 9 -44.32 63.62 46.44
C CYS A 9 -43.97 62.16 46.74
N LEU A 10 -44.90 61.26 46.42
CA LEU A 10 -44.66 59.82 46.35
C LEU A 10 -43.74 59.56 45.17
N ILE A 11 -42.42 59.57 45.41
CA ILE A 11 -41.45 59.07 44.43
C ILE A 11 -41.62 57.56 44.41
N MET A 12 -42.45 57.08 43.48
CA MET A 12 -42.50 55.68 43.10
C MET A 12 -41.19 55.37 42.37
N VAL A 13 -40.17 54.94 43.11
CA VAL A 13 -39.00 54.29 42.53
C VAL A 13 -39.49 52.97 41.97
N CYS A 14 -39.89 52.95 40.70
CA CYS A 14 -40.06 51.72 39.96
C CYS A 14 -38.69 51.04 39.91
N SER A 15 -38.48 50.08 40.81
CA SER A 15 -37.39 49.13 40.73
C SER A 15 -37.36 48.52 39.33
N LEU A 16 -36.17 48.48 38.73
CA LEU A 16 -35.89 47.87 37.44
C LEU A 16 -36.48 46.46 37.41
N VAL A 17 -37.63 46.29 36.76
CA VAL A 17 -38.18 44.98 36.46
C VAL A 17 -37.37 44.47 35.29
N PHE A 18 -36.39 43.60 35.55
CA PHE A 18 -35.76 42.83 34.49
C PHE A 18 -36.87 42.01 33.82
N ALA A 19 -37.18 42.31 32.56
CA ALA A 19 -38.19 41.57 31.82
C ALA A 19 -37.72 40.12 31.64
N GLN A 20 -38.19 39.21 32.50
CA GLN A 20 -37.81 37.80 32.41
C GLN A 20 -38.47 37.10 31.23
N VAL A 21 -39.72 37.44 30.92
CA VAL A 21 -40.48 36.86 29.81
C VAL A 21 -41.33 37.94 29.17
N LYS A 22 -41.30 38.04 27.84
CA LYS A 22 -42.07 39.00 27.05
C LYS A 22 -42.79 38.27 25.94
N VAL A 23 -44.06 38.61 25.73
CA VAL A 23 -44.91 38.01 24.71
C VAL A 23 -45.31 39.10 23.72
N GLY A 24 -44.96 38.92 22.45
CA GLY A 24 -45.33 39.80 21.36
C GLY A 24 -46.84 39.72 21.07
N SER A 25 -47.38 40.71 20.37
CA SER A 25 -48.79 40.71 19.94
C SER A 25 -49.13 39.58 18.95
N ASP A 26 -48.12 38.99 18.34
CA ASP A 26 -48.18 37.83 17.45
C ASP A 26 -48.02 36.48 18.19
N GLY A 27 -47.94 36.50 19.53
CA GLY A 27 -47.85 35.31 20.37
C GLY A 27 -46.44 34.75 20.56
N LYS A 28 -45.42 35.38 19.95
CA LYS A 28 -44.02 34.98 20.10
C LYS A 28 -43.47 35.33 21.48
N VAL A 29 -42.58 34.51 22.02
CA VAL A 29 -42.06 34.65 23.39
C VAL A 29 -40.57 34.90 23.37
N ALA A 30 -40.12 35.90 24.12
CA ALA A 30 -38.71 36.17 24.36
C ALA A 30 -38.40 36.17 25.86
N ILE A 31 -37.29 35.55 26.24
CA ILE A 31 -36.82 35.41 27.63
C ILE A 31 -35.48 36.12 27.77
N GLY A 32 -35.33 36.97 28.79
CA GLY A 32 -34.07 37.65 29.09
C GLY A 32 -33.66 38.71 28.05
N THR A 33 -34.62 39.36 27.40
CA THR A 33 -34.37 40.46 26.44
C THR A 33 -35.42 41.56 26.57
N ASP A 34 -35.01 42.80 26.29
CA ASP A 34 -35.89 43.98 26.36
C ASP A 34 -36.71 44.19 25.06
N THR A 35 -36.47 43.36 24.05
CA THR A 35 -37.03 43.52 22.69
C THR A 35 -38.57 43.55 22.69
N ALA A 36 -39.17 44.55 22.03
CA ALA A 36 -40.63 44.72 21.96
C ALA A 36 -41.35 43.70 21.06
N ALA A 37 -40.67 43.19 20.04
CA ALA A 37 -41.21 42.26 19.05
C ALA A 37 -40.21 41.12 18.82
N PRO A 38 -40.41 39.95 19.45
CA PRO A 38 -39.60 38.77 19.18
C PRO A 38 -39.75 38.33 17.71
N LEU A 39 -38.66 37.87 17.08
CA LEU A 39 -38.67 37.41 15.69
C LEU A 39 -38.97 35.90 15.59
N SER A 40 -38.44 35.10 16.52
CA SER A 40 -38.66 33.65 16.64
C SER A 40 -39.86 33.32 17.54
N ILE A 41 -40.46 32.13 17.41
CA ILE A 41 -41.54 31.66 18.30
C ILE A 41 -41.07 31.65 19.77
N LEU A 42 -39.84 31.18 20.01
CA LEU A 42 -39.18 31.23 21.30
C LEU A 42 -37.74 31.72 21.15
N SER A 43 -37.40 32.85 21.78
CA SER A 43 -36.01 33.34 21.85
C SER A 43 -35.54 33.47 23.29
N VAL A 44 -34.27 33.12 23.54
CA VAL A 44 -33.62 33.27 24.85
C VAL A 44 -32.35 34.11 24.70
N ASN A 45 -32.25 35.19 25.48
CA ASN A 45 -31.18 36.19 25.45
C ASN A 45 -30.96 36.88 24.10
N SER A 46 -31.94 36.80 23.19
CA SER A 46 -31.85 37.36 21.83
C SER A 46 -33.22 37.85 21.36
N LYS A 47 -33.23 38.76 20.38
CA LYS A 47 -34.45 39.20 19.69
C LYS A 47 -35.07 38.12 18.80
N GLY A 48 -34.36 37.02 18.54
CA GLY A 48 -34.81 36.01 17.58
C GLY A 48 -34.22 36.22 16.18
N GLU A 49 -34.49 35.26 15.30
CA GLU A 49 -34.28 35.36 13.87
C GLU A 49 -35.57 35.00 13.13
N ALA A 50 -35.81 35.60 11.97
CA ALA A 50 -37.03 35.38 11.20
C ALA A 50 -37.13 33.93 10.67
N ASP A 51 -35.98 33.29 10.43
CA ASP A 51 -35.88 31.95 9.84
C ASP A 51 -35.77 30.83 10.88
N SER A 52 -35.86 31.17 12.17
CA SER A 52 -35.71 30.20 13.27
C SER A 52 -36.94 30.26 14.20
N ASP A 53 -37.58 29.11 14.43
CA ASP A 53 -38.67 29.01 15.41
C ASP A 53 -38.16 29.12 16.85
N ILE A 54 -37.00 28.53 17.15
CA ILE A 54 -36.36 28.57 18.47
C ILE A 54 -34.91 29.01 18.32
N ILE A 55 -34.49 30.01 19.10
CA ILE A 55 -33.07 30.40 19.22
C ILE A 55 -32.67 30.61 20.67
N ILE A 56 -31.47 30.16 21.02
CA ILE A 56 -30.88 30.34 22.34
C ILE A 56 -29.49 30.91 22.15
N GLU A 57 -29.29 32.16 22.58
CA GLU A 57 -27.97 32.76 22.65
C GLU A 57 -27.45 32.72 24.10
N SER A 58 -26.16 32.46 24.25
CA SER A 58 -25.50 32.44 25.56
C SER A 58 -24.23 33.25 25.52
N THR A 59 -24.05 34.10 26.53
CA THR A 59 -22.79 34.80 26.82
C THR A 59 -21.83 33.92 27.63
N ASN A 60 -22.31 32.80 28.17
CA ASN A 60 -21.49 31.77 28.81
C ASN A 60 -21.01 30.73 27.80
N SER A 61 -20.09 29.85 28.22
CA SER A 61 -19.48 28.82 27.37
C SER A 61 -20.44 27.78 26.78
N MET A 62 -21.70 27.70 27.23
CA MET A 62 -22.66 26.71 26.75
C MET A 62 -24.07 27.31 26.65
N ALA A 63 -24.68 27.20 25.47
CA ALA A 63 -26.05 27.66 25.21
C ALA A 63 -27.12 26.63 25.57
N LEU A 64 -26.85 25.34 25.37
CA LEU A 64 -27.80 24.26 25.62
C LEU A 64 -27.11 23.02 26.16
N THR A 65 -27.69 22.41 27.20
CA THR A 65 -27.29 21.11 27.72
C THR A 65 -28.54 20.25 27.93
N ALA A 66 -28.59 19.08 27.29
CA ALA A 66 -29.68 18.12 27.42
C ALA A 66 -29.12 16.78 27.90
N ILE A 67 -29.37 16.43 29.17
CA ILE A 67 -28.86 15.21 29.80
C ILE A 67 -30.04 14.43 30.37
N HIS A 68 -30.12 13.14 30.02
CA HIS A 68 -31.07 12.22 30.61
C HIS A 68 -30.38 11.37 31.69
N ASN A 69 -30.83 11.53 32.94
CA ASN A 69 -30.34 10.78 34.10
C ASN A 69 -31.44 9.82 34.60
N PRO A 70 -31.45 8.54 34.20
CA PRO A 70 -32.49 7.62 34.62
C PRO A 70 -32.31 7.23 36.09
N THR A 71 -33.41 7.22 36.84
CA THR A 71 -33.46 6.70 38.23
C THR A 71 -33.81 5.22 38.30
N GLU A 72 -34.26 4.61 37.19
CA GLU A 72 -34.65 3.21 37.10
C GLU A 72 -34.05 2.53 35.86
N ARG A 73 -34.02 1.19 35.85
CA ARG A 73 -33.53 0.41 34.70
C ARG A 73 -34.47 0.57 33.51
N LEU A 74 -33.98 1.20 32.45
CA LEU A 74 -34.73 1.35 31.20
C LEU A 74 -34.70 0.07 30.36
N THR A 75 -35.87 -0.32 29.83
CA THR A 75 -36.00 -1.33 28.78
C THR A 75 -36.16 -0.60 27.44
N GLY A 76 -35.05 -0.19 26.82
CA GLY A 76 -35.07 0.53 25.55
C GLY A 76 -33.94 1.54 25.39
N TRP A 77 -34.10 2.45 24.43
CA TRP A 77 -33.10 3.47 24.10
C TRP A 77 -33.34 4.73 24.94
N ALA A 78 -32.35 5.13 25.75
CA ALA A 78 -32.29 6.45 26.36
C ALA A 78 -31.74 7.47 25.36
N ARG A 79 -32.31 8.68 25.31
CA ARG A 79 -31.88 9.75 24.39
C ARG A 79 -31.83 11.08 25.14
N GLY A 80 -30.73 11.83 24.98
CA GLY A 80 -30.62 13.20 25.50
C GLY A 80 -31.25 14.24 24.58
N CYS A 81 -31.07 14.08 23.27
CA CYS A 81 -31.67 14.90 22.21
C CYS A 81 -32.05 13.99 21.03
N ASN A 82 -33.17 14.28 20.36
CA ASN A 82 -33.62 13.56 19.16
C ASN A 82 -34.10 14.57 18.12
N THR A 83 -33.29 14.77 17.10
CA THR A 83 -33.50 15.76 16.04
C THR A 83 -33.52 15.06 14.68
N GLY A 84 -34.27 15.63 13.75
CA GLY A 84 -34.45 15.08 12.42
C GLY A 84 -35.46 15.91 11.64
N ILE A 85 -35.57 15.61 10.36
CA ILE A 85 -36.48 16.28 9.44
C ILE A 85 -37.35 15.24 8.75
N ALA A 86 -38.64 15.54 8.60
CA ALA A 86 -39.53 14.76 7.75
C ALA A 86 -39.27 15.12 6.28
N LEU A 87 -39.53 14.19 5.35
CA LEU A 87 -39.22 14.38 3.94
C LEU A 87 -39.81 15.69 3.38
N SER A 88 -38.93 16.58 2.92
CA SER A 88 -39.25 17.65 1.98
C SER A 88 -38.74 17.27 0.59
N PRO A 89 -39.62 16.87 -0.34
CA PRO A 89 -39.20 16.41 -1.67
C PRO A 89 -38.59 17.56 -2.49
N HIS A 90 -37.60 17.24 -3.32
CA HIS A 90 -36.85 18.18 -4.19
C HIS A 90 -35.94 19.20 -3.47
N THR A 91 -35.67 19.03 -2.17
CA THR A 91 -34.73 19.88 -1.41
C THR A 91 -33.67 19.06 -0.66
N PHE A 92 -32.60 19.70 -0.23
CA PHE A 92 -31.66 19.10 0.72
C PHE A 92 -32.31 19.00 2.09
N ASN A 93 -32.31 17.80 2.66
CA ASN A 93 -32.89 17.51 3.97
C ASN A 93 -31.76 17.26 4.95
N VAL A 94 -31.56 18.17 5.91
CA VAL A 94 -30.50 18.09 6.92
C VAL A 94 -31.13 17.92 8.30
N GLY A 95 -30.82 16.83 8.99
CA GLY A 95 -31.36 16.56 10.33
C GLY A 95 -30.64 17.35 11.43
N THR A 96 -29.31 17.33 11.41
CA THR A 96 -28.45 18.09 12.33
C THR A 96 -27.25 18.65 11.60
N LEU A 97 -26.94 19.93 11.83
CA LEU A 97 -25.76 20.59 11.29
C LEU A 97 -24.86 21.04 12.44
N GLY A 98 -23.64 20.53 12.50
CA GLY A 98 -22.60 20.98 13.43
C GLY A 98 -21.53 21.76 12.68
N SER A 99 -21.29 23.01 13.07
CA SER A 99 -20.36 23.90 12.36
C SER A 99 -19.49 24.68 13.35
N ALA A 100 -18.19 24.68 13.11
CA ALA A 100 -17.22 25.53 13.81
C ALA A 100 -16.13 25.93 12.81
N TYR A 101 -16.25 27.12 12.21
CA TYR A 101 -15.32 27.61 11.20
C TYR A 101 -15.15 29.13 11.29
N SER A 102 -14.01 29.62 10.79
CA SER A 102 -13.73 31.03 10.55
C SER A 102 -13.65 31.25 9.04
N HIS A 103 -14.12 32.41 8.55
CA HIS A 103 -14.04 32.78 7.13
C HIS A 103 -12.61 33.11 6.69
N SER A 104 -11.71 33.33 7.64
CA SER A 104 -10.27 33.56 7.42
C SER A 104 -9.44 32.59 8.24
N ALA A 105 -8.27 32.22 7.72
CA ALA A 105 -7.33 31.36 8.41
C ALA A 105 -6.85 32.01 9.71
N LEU A 106 -6.95 31.26 10.81
CA LEU A 106 -6.45 31.67 12.13
C LEU A 106 -5.14 30.94 12.42
N SER A 107 -4.20 31.61 13.08
CA SER A 107 -2.91 31.04 13.46
C SER A 107 -2.95 30.25 14.78
N SER A 108 -4.09 30.23 15.46
CA SER A 108 -4.28 29.50 16.73
C SER A 108 -5.73 29.07 16.91
N GLY A 109 -5.94 28.05 17.73
CA GLY A 109 -7.25 27.45 18.01
C GLY A 109 -7.49 26.13 17.27
N ARG A 110 -8.58 25.45 17.63
CA ARG A 110 -9.04 24.20 16.99
C ARG A 110 -10.54 24.29 16.81
N GLY A 111 -11.02 24.00 15.60
CA GLY A 111 -12.45 23.91 15.30
C GLY A 111 -12.91 22.46 15.31
N PHE A 112 -14.05 22.19 15.95
CA PHE A 112 -14.71 20.88 15.94
C PHE A 112 -16.16 21.07 15.52
N GLY A 113 -16.52 20.64 14.31
CA GLY A 113 -17.92 20.71 13.85
C GLY A 113 -18.83 19.74 14.62
N LEU A 114 -18.35 18.51 14.83
CA LEU A 114 -19.00 17.47 15.63
C LEU A 114 -17.94 16.79 16.52
N PHE A 115 -18.27 16.59 17.80
CA PHE A 115 -17.39 15.92 18.76
C PHE A 115 -18.15 14.78 19.44
N GLY A 116 -17.91 13.54 19.00
CA GLY A 116 -18.57 12.34 19.51
C GLY A 116 -17.68 11.56 20.47
N THR A 117 -18.22 11.10 21.59
CA THR A 117 -17.51 10.25 22.55
C THR A 117 -18.48 9.18 23.07
N ALA A 118 -18.04 7.92 23.04
CA ALA A 118 -18.76 6.78 23.62
C ALA A 118 -17.76 5.93 24.40
N GLY A 119 -18.14 5.45 25.58
CA GLY A 119 -17.20 4.69 26.41
C GLY A 119 -17.86 3.97 27.58
N ASN A 120 -17.14 2.96 28.07
CA ASN A 120 -17.44 2.16 29.25
C ASN A 120 -18.81 1.43 29.24
N TYR A 121 -19.33 1.11 28.05
CA TYR A 121 -20.38 0.10 27.87
C TYR A 121 -19.75 -1.28 27.67
N THR A 122 -20.56 -2.28 27.31
CA THR A 122 -20.09 -3.64 26.98
C THR A 122 -18.90 -3.59 26.01
N SER A 123 -17.86 -4.39 26.29
CA SER A 123 -16.67 -4.48 25.44
C SER A 123 -17.05 -4.75 23.98
N GLY A 124 -16.53 -3.93 23.06
CA GLY A 124 -16.86 -3.97 21.62
C GLY A 124 -18.08 -3.13 21.19
N TYR A 125 -18.86 -2.58 22.12
CA TYR A 125 -20.09 -1.82 21.82
C TYR A 125 -20.01 -0.34 22.24
N ASN A 126 -18.95 0.34 21.79
CA ASN A 126 -18.78 1.78 22.03
C ASN A 126 -18.50 2.47 20.68
N TYR A 127 -19.47 3.23 20.17
CA TYR A 127 -19.37 3.92 18.88
C TYR A 127 -19.51 5.43 19.10
N GLY A 128 -18.44 6.19 18.89
CA GLY A 128 -18.49 7.66 19.01
C GLY A 128 -19.38 8.30 17.95
N VAL A 129 -19.43 7.72 16.74
CA VAL A 129 -20.29 8.11 15.62
C VAL A 129 -20.77 6.85 14.91
N LEU A 130 -22.06 6.76 14.62
CA LEU A 130 -22.67 5.67 13.85
C LEU A 130 -23.40 6.23 12.64
N GLY A 131 -22.81 6.08 11.46
CA GLY A 131 -23.43 6.40 10.17
C GLY A 131 -24.13 5.17 9.60
N MET A 132 -25.39 5.30 9.17
CA MET A 132 -26.15 4.21 8.57
C MET A 132 -27.10 4.74 7.50
N LEU A 133 -27.39 3.90 6.51
CA LEU A 133 -28.38 4.17 5.49
C LEU A 133 -29.68 3.44 5.81
N TYR A 134 -30.81 4.12 5.73
CA TYR A 134 -32.13 3.50 5.83
C TYR A 134 -32.73 3.25 4.43
N GLY A 135 -33.44 2.14 4.25
CA GLY A 135 -34.05 1.76 2.96
C GLY A 135 -33.10 1.01 2.01
N THR A 136 -33.43 1.00 0.71
CA THR A 136 -32.76 0.19 -0.33
C THR A 136 -31.90 0.99 -1.31
N ASN A 137 -31.95 2.32 -1.25
CA ASN A 137 -31.23 3.18 -2.19
C ASN A 137 -29.72 3.21 -1.92
N ASN A 138 -28.96 3.50 -2.98
CA ASN A 138 -27.52 3.69 -2.92
C ASN A 138 -27.14 4.95 -2.13
N GLY A 139 -25.91 4.94 -1.58
CA GLY A 139 -25.38 6.02 -0.78
C GLY A 139 -24.21 5.58 0.10
N ALA A 140 -23.81 6.45 1.02
CA ALA A 140 -22.78 6.15 2.02
C ALA A 140 -23.29 6.47 3.44
N GLY A 141 -23.02 5.58 4.40
CA GLY A 141 -23.32 5.84 5.81
C GLY A 141 -22.57 7.07 6.35
N ILE A 142 -21.33 7.26 5.89
CA ILE A 142 -20.51 8.45 6.14
C ILE A 142 -19.96 8.94 4.79
N TYR A 143 -20.21 10.20 4.45
CA TYR A 143 -19.59 10.88 3.31
C TYR A 143 -18.58 11.91 3.82
N GLY A 144 -17.30 11.72 3.49
CA GLY A 144 -16.23 12.66 3.83
C GLY A 144 -15.70 13.35 2.59
N THR A 145 -15.42 14.65 2.66
CA THR A 145 -14.86 15.43 1.54
C THR A 145 -13.88 16.48 2.04
N SER A 146 -12.83 16.74 1.27
CA SER A 146 -11.87 17.82 1.54
C SER A 146 -12.31 19.17 0.96
N VAL A 147 -13.48 19.25 0.32
CA VAL A 147 -13.97 20.45 -0.37
C VAL A 147 -15.18 21.03 0.36
N HIS A 148 -15.09 22.28 0.81
CA HIS A 148 -16.12 22.94 1.63
C HIS A 148 -17.52 23.00 0.97
N SER A 149 -17.58 23.13 -0.35
CA SER A 149 -18.83 23.26 -1.11
C SER A 149 -19.34 21.95 -1.70
N ASP A 150 -18.78 20.81 -1.30
CA ASP A 150 -19.21 19.50 -1.76
C ASP A 150 -20.21 18.88 -0.79
N TYR A 151 -21.48 18.90 -1.20
CA TYR A 151 -22.60 18.34 -0.42
C TYR A 151 -22.98 16.91 -0.83
N GLY A 152 -22.08 16.21 -1.54
CA GLY A 152 -22.29 14.84 -2.00
C GLY A 152 -22.49 14.73 -3.51
N VAL A 153 -22.17 13.55 -4.03
CA VAL A 153 -22.35 13.17 -5.44
C VAL A 153 -23.21 11.91 -5.53
N PRO A 154 -23.86 11.62 -6.68
CA PRO A 154 -24.52 10.35 -6.90
C PRO A 154 -23.51 9.18 -6.77
N ILE A 155 -23.80 8.24 -5.87
CA ILE A 155 -22.95 7.06 -5.62
C ILE A 155 -23.65 5.84 -6.20
N ASN A 156 -22.94 5.06 -7.01
CA ASN A 156 -23.49 3.88 -7.72
C ASN A 156 -23.50 2.60 -6.87
N GLY A 157 -23.50 2.72 -5.54
CA GLY A 157 -23.48 1.59 -4.61
C GLY A 157 -23.82 2.00 -3.19
N ARG A 158 -23.84 1.02 -2.28
CA ARG A 158 -24.18 1.22 -0.88
C ARG A 158 -22.99 0.92 0.01
N TYR A 159 -22.42 1.96 0.61
CA TYR A 159 -21.15 1.89 1.35
C TYR A 159 -21.31 2.31 2.80
N ALA A 160 -20.48 1.77 3.70
CA ALA A 160 -20.41 2.26 5.08
C ALA A 160 -19.75 3.65 5.15
N GLY A 161 -18.73 3.88 4.32
CA GLY A 161 -18.05 5.16 4.17
C GLY A 161 -17.65 5.42 2.71
N TYR A 162 -17.71 6.68 2.28
CA TYR A 162 -17.25 7.17 0.98
C TYR A 162 -16.47 8.46 1.18
N PHE A 163 -15.22 8.50 0.76
CA PHE A 163 -14.33 9.64 0.98
C PHE A 163 -13.88 10.21 -0.37
N ARG A 164 -14.25 11.48 -0.62
CA ARG A 164 -13.82 12.24 -1.80
C ARG A 164 -12.67 13.17 -1.42
N GLY A 165 -11.45 12.72 -1.71
CA GLY A 165 -10.21 13.43 -1.39
C GLY A 165 -9.17 12.47 -0.83
N ASN A 166 -7.99 13.00 -0.49
CA ASN A 166 -6.91 12.21 0.08
C ASN A 166 -7.25 11.79 1.51
N VAL A 167 -7.06 10.51 1.83
CA VAL A 167 -7.22 9.95 3.17
C VAL A 167 -5.85 9.57 3.71
N TYR A 168 -5.40 10.25 4.77
CA TYR A 168 -4.14 9.96 5.44
C TYR A 168 -4.39 9.12 6.69
N VAL A 169 -3.69 7.98 6.81
CA VAL A 169 -3.83 7.04 7.94
C VAL A 169 -2.46 6.76 8.53
N THR A 170 -2.29 7.01 9.83
CA THR A 170 -1.03 6.76 10.56
C THR A 170 -0.84 5.30 10.97
N GLY A 171 -1.93 4.54 11.05
CA GLY A 171 -1.94 3.12 11.40
C GLY A 171 -2.16 2.18 10.20
N SER A 172 -2.55 0.94 10.49
CA SER A 172 -2.81 -0.07 9.47
C SER A 172 -4.25 -0.03 8.94
N ILE A 173 -4.39 -0.31 7.64
CA ILE A 173 -5.68 -0.56 6.99
C ILE A 173 -5.74 -2.05 6.64
N TYR A 174 -6.67 -2.78 7.25
CA TYR A 174 -6.96 -4.17 6.89
C TYR A 174 -8.05 -4.18 5.83
N SER A 175 -7.65 -4.24 4.56
CA SER A 175 -8.58 -4.24 3.42
C SER A 175 -7.97 -4.95 2.21
N VAL A 176 -8.83 -5.31 1.26
CA VAL A 176 -8.43 -5.73 -0.10
C VAL A 176 -8.37 -4.48 -0.97
N LEU A 177 -7.17 -4.15 -1.47
CA LEU A 177 -7.01 -3.05 -2.43
C LEU A 177 -7.36 -3.56 -3.83
N LEU A 178 -8.46 -3.05 -4.37
CA LEU A 178 -8.93 -3.36 -5.71
C LEU A 178 -8.61 -2.20 -6.66
N THR A 179 -7.71 -2.43 -7.61
CA THR A 179 -7.50 -1.51 -8.73
C THR A 179 -8.54 -1.80 -9.80
N PRO A 180 -9.33 -0.81 -10.27
CA PRO A 180 -10.29 -1.01 -11.34
C PRO A 180 -9.61 -1.60 -12.59
N ALA A 181 -10.20 -2.63 -13.17
CA ALA A 181 -9.72 -3.16 -14.44
C ALA A 181 -9.86 -2.08 -15.53
N THR A 182 -8.81 -1.89 -16.33
CA THR A 182 -8.88 -0.95 -17.47
C THR A 182 -9.92 -1.44 -18.47
N THR A 183 -10.93 -0.61 -18.74
CA THR A 183 -11.89 -0.78 -19.84
C THR A 183 -11.51 0.10 -21.04
N SER A 184 -10.28 0.64 -21.05
CA SER A 184 -9.79 1.49 -22.14
C SER A 184 -9.73 0.68 -23.44
N THR A 185 -10.00 1.34 -24.57
CA THR A 185 -9.82 0.76 -25.91
C THR A 185 -8.39 0.94 -26.44
N ASN A 186 -7.56 1.74 -25.77
CA ASN A 186 -6.17 1.99 -26.12
C ASN A 186 -5.24 1.17 -25.20
N LEU A 187 -5.21 -0.15 -25.39
CA LEU A 187 -4.23 -1.02 -24.72
C LEU A 187 -3.01 -1.19 -25.63
N SER A 188 -1.84 -0.78 -25.15
CA SER A 188 -0.56 -1.26 -25.67
C SER A 188 -0.14 -2.50 -24.87
N THR A 189 0.20 -3.59 -25.55
CA THR A 189 0.82 -4.74 -24.88
C THR A 189 2.19 -4.32 -24.39
N LEU A 190 2.54 -4.65 -23.14
CA LEU A 190 3.90 -4.47 -22.61
C LEU A 190 4.94 -5.35 -23.33
N SER A 191 4.54 -6.23 -24.25
CA SER A 191 5.42 -7.16 -24.94
C SER A 191 5.87 -6.69 -26.33
N ALA A 192 7.20 -6.82 -26.52
CA ALA A 192 7.99 -6.86 -27.76
C ALA A 192 8.37 -5.53 -28.42
N GLN A 193 9.55 -5.04 -28.01
CA GLN A 193 10.56 -4.32 -28.81
C GLN A 193 10.05 -3.29 -29.82
N SER A 194 10.07 -2.02 -29.43
CA SER A 194 10.76 -1.04 -30.27
C SER A 194 12.26 -1.21 -30.04
N GLU A 195 13.07 -1.31 -31.09
CA GLU A 195 14.54 -1.46 -31.01
C GLU A 195 15.23 -0.32 -30.22
N SER A 196 14.50 0.74 -29.89
CA SER A 196 14.97 1.92 -29.18
C SER A 196 14.64 1.95 -27.68
N GLU A 197 13.72 1.11 -27.18
CA GLU A 197 13.33 1.15 -25.76
C GLU A 197 13.99 0.03 -24.96
N GLU A 198 14.74 0.44 -23.94
CA GLU A 198 15.41 -0.45 -23.02
C GLU A 198 14.42 -1.34 -22.25
N GLY A 199 14.72 -2.64 -22.18
CA GLY A 199 13.85 -3.67 -21.60
C GLY A 199 13.54 -3.44 -20.11
N THR A 200 12.36 -3.93 -19.69
CA THR A 200 11.82 -3.77 -18.33
C THR A 200 12.78 -4.35 -17.29
N MET A 201 13.37 -5.50 -17.60
CA MET A 201 14.37 -6.16 -16.75
C MET A 201 15.59 -5.27 -16.47
N THR A 202 16.11 -4.58 -17.48
CA THR A 202 17.31 -3.74 -17.36
C THR A 202 17.03 -2.47 -16.57
N LYS A 203 15.84 -1.88 -16.73
CA LYS A 203 15.42 -0.72 -15.93
C LYS A 203 15.25 -1.09 -14.46
N LEU A 204 14.60 -2.22 -14.18
CA LEU A 204 14.40 -2.68 -12.81
C LEU A 204 15.70 -3.12 -12.13
N SER A 205 16.69 -3.64 -12.86
CA SER A 205 17.97 -4.04 -12.28
C SER A 205 18.85 -2.87 -11.82
N ARG A 206 18.59 -1.65 -12.32
CA ARG A 206 19.25 -0.43 -11.85
C ARG A 206 18.67 0.14 -10.56
N LEU A 207 17.48 -0.29 -10.16
CA LEU A 207 16.84 0.20 -8.95
C LEU A 207 17.46 -0.44 -7.70
N ASN A 208 17.85 0.38 -6.74
CA ASN A 208 18.36 -0.11 -5.48
C ASN A 208 17.22 -0.34 -4.49
N THR A 209 17.18 -1.55 -3.92
CA THR A 209 16.35 -1.80 -2.74
C THR A 209 17.07 -1.27 -1.50
N VAL A 210 16.37 -0.47 -0.71
CA VAL A 210 16.90 0.10 0.52
C VAL A 210 16.18 -0.45 1.73
N GLN A 211 16.93 -0.63 2.80
CA GLN A 211 16.39 -0.85 4.13
C GLN A 211 16.43 0.47 4.91
N TYR A 212 15.35 0.82 5.58
CA TYR A 212 15.27 2.06 6.34
C TYR A 212 14.38 1.90 7.57
N ASN A 213 14.58 2.76 8.55
CA ASN A 213 13.71 2.87 9.71
C ASN A 213 12.87 4.13 9.57
N MET A 214 11.56 4.03 9.85
CA MET A 214 10.70 5.21 9.83
C MET A 214 11.02 6.11 11.02
N GLN A 215 11.11 7.41 10.77
CA GLN A 215 11.23 8.41 11.83
C GLN A 215 9.86 8.69 12.42
N SER A 216 9.75 8.66 13.74
CA SER A 216 8.53 9.08 14.42
C SER A 216 8.29 10.58 14.17
N PRO A 217 7.13 10.97 13.61
CA PRO A 217 6.77 12.39 13.48
C PRO A 217 6.53 13.04 14.87
N PHE A 218 6.36 12.21 15.90
CA PHE A 218 6.29 12.66 17.28
C PHE A 218 7.70 12.75 17.84
N ASN A 219 8.21 13.99 17.97
CA ASN A 219 9.36 14.27 18.81
C ASN A 219 9.03 13.83 20.25
N THR A 220 9.74 12.82 20.76
CA THR A 220 9.72 12.46 22.19
C THR A 220 10.26 13.58 23.10
N ALA A 221 10.69 14.70 22.53
CA ALA A 221 11.07 15.93 23.22
C ALA A 221 10.54 17.17 22.49
N VAL A 222 9.34 17.62 22.85
CA VAL A 222 8.99 19.04 22.73
C VAL A 222 8.74 19.54 24.15
N PRO A 223 9.50 20.54 24.65
CA PRO A 223 9.27 21.10 25.98
C PRO A 223 7.86 21.67 26.05
N ALA A 224 7.18 21.37 27.16
CA ALA A 224 5.91 21.98 27.52
C ALA A 224 6.09 23.49 27.68
N THR A 225 5.82 24.28 26.65
CA THR A 225 5.54 25.71 26.79
C THR A 225 4.15 26.02 26.30
N PHE A 226 3.16 25.59 27.09
CA PHE A 226 1.91 26.30 27.27
C PHE A 226 1.54 26.26 28.76
N ILE A 227 1.99 27.27 29.51
CA ILE A 227 1.37 27.68 30.77
C ILE A 227 0.16 28.52 30.34
N ALA A 228 -1.10 28.25 30.70
CA ALA A 228 -1.59 27.98 32.03
C ALA A 228 -2.76 26.97 32.03
N THR A 229 -2.51 25.78 32.54
CA THR A 229 -3.13 25.19 33.74
C THR A 229 -2.47 23.83 33.94
N ASP A 230 -2.31 23.43 35.19
CA ASP A 230 -1.61 22.25 35.69
C ASP A 230 -1.97 20.92 34.99
N THR A 231 -1.42 20.69 33.82
CA THR A 231 -1.45 19.40 33.12
C THR A 231 -0.22 19.31 32.24
N VAL A 232 0.75 18.50 32.67
CA VAL A 232 1.83 18.03 31.78
C VAL A 232 1.13 17.45 30.55
N ALA A 233 1.28 18.09 29.38
CA ALA A 233 0.72 17.55 28.15
C ALA A 233 1.26 16.12 28.00
N PRO A 234 0.39 15.08 28.00
CA PRO A 234 0.88 13.73 27.85
C PRO A 234 1.59 13.65 26.49
N ALA A 235 2.81 13.09 26.48
CA ALA A 235 3.44 12.70 25.24
C ALA A 235 2.43 11.86 24.45
N VAL A 236 2.26 12.13 23.15
CA VAL A 236 1.34 11.36 22.30
C VAL A 236 1.75 9.90 22.39
N GLN A 237 0.94 9.07 23.07
CA GLN A 237 1.19 7.65 23.18
C GLN A 237 0.75 6.99 21.88
N LEU A 238 1.73 6.46 21.15
CA LEU A 238 1.51 5.58 20.01
C LEU A 238 0.78 4.32 20.47
N SER A 239 -0.20 3.86 19.69
CA SER A 239 -0.77 2.52 19.88
C SER A 239 0.29 1.44 19.67
N ALA A 240 0.04 0.22 20.15
CA ALA A 240 0.98 -0.89 19.98
C ALA A 240 1.28 -1.19 18.49
N ASP A 241 0.28 -0.98 17.62
CA ASP A 241 0.44 -1.20 16.18
C ASP A 241 1.21 -0.05 15.53
N GLU A 242 0.95 1.20 15.90
CA GLU A 242 1.71 2.35 15.40
C GLU A 242 3.17 2.32 15.88
N ALA A 243 3.42 1.88 17.12
CA ALA A 243 4.78 1.73 17.63
C ALA A 243 5.59 0.68 16.85
N GLN A 244 4.94 -0.39 16.36
CA GLN A 244 5.61 -1.40 15.55
C GLN A 244 6.14 -0.83 14.23
N ILE A 245 5.41 0.12 13.63
CA ILE A 245 5.83 0.80 12.40
C ILE A 245 7.18 1.50 12.61
N TYR A 246 7.44 2.13 13.76
CA TYR A 246 8.71 2.83 13.99
C TYR A 246 9.83 1.92 14.51
N SER A 247 9.50 0.75 15.06
CA SER A 247 10.49 -0.20 15.59
C SER A 247 11.07 -1.16 14.54
N ARG A 248 10.33 -1.41 13.47
CA ARG A 248 10.68 -2.43 12.46
C ARG A 248 11.48 -1.80 11.32
N VAL A 249 12.37 -2.61 10.75
CA VAL A 249 13.07 -2.28 9.52
C VAL A 249 12.08 -2.40 8.37
N HIS A 250 12.00 -1.35 7.54
CA HIS A 250 11.20 -1.32 6.32
C HIS A 250 12.10 -1.50 5.12
N TYR A 251 11.50 -2.04 4.05
CA TYR A 251 12.15 -2.24 2.77
C TYR A 251 11.37 -1.47 1.70
N GLY A 252 12.08 -0.84 0.78
CA GLY A 252 11.46 -0.09 -0.30
C GLY A 252 12.45 0.37 -1.36
N PHE A 253 11.99 1.26 -2.24
CA PHE A 253 12.81 1.92 -3.24
C PHE A 253 13.00 3.39 -2.90
N ILE A 254 14.08 3.99 -3.42
CA ILE A 254 14.30 5.42 -3.38
C ILE A 254 13.38 6.07 -4.44
N ALA A 255 12.47 6.93 -4.00
CA ALA A 255 11.46 7.53 -4.87
C ALA A 255 12.08 8.37 -6.01
N GLN A 256 13.21 9.03 -5.77
CA GLN A 256 13.93 9.81 -6.79
C GLN A 256 14.54 8.92 -7.87
N GLU A 257 15.13 7.78 -7.50
CA GLU A 257 15.67 6.82 -8.46
C GLU A 257 14.53 6.21 -9.29
N LEU A 258 13.44 5.83 -8.63
CA LEU A 258 12.28 5.28 -9.31
C LEU A 258 11.61 6.31 -10.24
N LYS A 259 11.57 7.60 -9.86
CA LYS A 259 11.02 8.67 -10.70
C LYS A 259 11.82 8.85 -12.00
N ASN A 260 13.13 8.60 -11.99
CA ASN A 260 13.96 8.69 -13.19
C ASN A 260 13.67 7.56 -14.19
N GLU A 261 13.44 6.34 -13.71
CA GLU A 261 13.20 5.17 -14.57
C GLU A 261 11.71 4.97 -14.91
N TYR A 262 10.82 5.20 -13.94
CA TYR A 262 9.37 5.01 -13.99
C TYR A 262 8.62 6.20 -13.36
N PRO A 263 8.56 7.36 -14.03
CA PRO A 263 7.97 8.58 -13.47
C PRO A 263 6.49 8.43 -13.11
N ASN A 264 5.74 7.58 -13.83
CA ASN A 264 4.30 7.38 -13.59
C ASN A 264 3.99 6.62 -12.29
N LEU A 265 4.97 5.94 -11.69
CA LEU A 265 4.79 5.21 -10.43
C LEU A 265 5.04 6.09 -9.19
N VAL A 266 5.50 7.32 -9.39
CA VAL A 266 5.86 8.23 -8.31
C VAL A 266 4.94 9.45 -8.33
N TYR A 267 4.23 9.67 -7.23
CA TYR A 267 3.36 10.81 -7.04
C TYR A 267 4.01 11.82 -6.11
N GLU A 268 3.79 13.10 -6.39
CA GLU A 268 4.26 14.23 -5.60
C GLU A 268 3.06 14.94 -4.98
N ASN A 269 3.08 15.14 -3.66
CA ASN A 269 2.02 15.87 -2.96
C ASN A 269 2.25 17.40 -3.05
N GLU A 270 1.28 18.19 -2.58
CA GLU A 270 1.38 19.68 -2.57
C GLU A 270 2.54 20.23 -1.71
N GLN A 271 3.10 19.39 -0.82
CA GLN A 271 4.21 19.71 0.07
C GLN A 271 5.57 19.30 -0.53
N GLY A 272 5.58 18.64 -1.70
CA GLY A 272 6.77 18.15 -2.39
C GLY A 272 7.25 16.75 -1.94
N ASP A 273 6.52 16.06 -1.07
CA ASP A 273 6.86 14.68 -0.69
C ASP A 273 6.51 13.70 -1.81
N LEU A 274 7.42 12.75 -2.03
CA LEU A 274 7.26 11.71 -3.04
C LEU A 274 6.69 10.42 -2.43
N SER A 275 5.77 9.79 -3.14
CA SER A 275 5.15 8.53 -2.77
C SER A 275 5.16 7.56 -3.95
N ILE A 276 5.26 6.25 -3.66
CA ILE A 276 5.44 5.20 -4.67
C ILE A 276 4.21 4.30 -4.74
N ASN A 277 3.72 4.04 -5.95
CA ASN A 277 2.67 3.05 -6.21
C ASN A 277 3.27 1.66 -6.46
N TYR A 278 3.49 0.93 -5.37
CA TYR A 278 4.00 -0.45 -5.41
C TYR A 278 3.03 -1.44 -6.07
N ILE A 279 1.72 -1.14 -6.13
CA ILE A 279 0.73 -2.06 -6.72
C ILE A 279 0.93 -2.14 -8.24
N GLU A 280 1.18 -1.00 -8.88
CA GLU A 280 1.45 -0.95 -10.33
C GLU A 280 2.85 -1.45 -10.70
N MET A 281 3.73 -1.69 -9.72
CA MET A 281 4.99 -2.41 -9.97
C MET A 281 4.78 -3.91 -10.20
N ILE A 282 3.70 -4.51 -9.68
CA ILE A 282 3.47 -5.96 -9.79
C ILE A 282 3.40 -6.41 -11.26
N PRO A 283 2.64 -5.76 -12.16
CA PRO A 283 2.66 -6.10 -13.58
C PRO A 283 4.05 -5.94 -14.24
N LEU A 284 4.83 -4.93 -13.84
CA LEU A 284 6.20 -4.71 -14.37
C LEU A 284 7.16 -5.82 -13.94
N LEU A 285 7.03 -6.30 -12.70
CA LEU A 285 7.79 -7.44 -12.20
C LEU A 285 7.41 -8.73 -12.92
N VAL A 286 6.12 -8.93 -13.23
CA VAL A 286 5.68 -10.09 -14.04
C VAL A 286 6.30 -10.01 -15.45
N GLN A 287 6.32 -8.82 -16.06
CA GLN A 287 6.95 -8.60 -17.36
C GLN A 287 8.46 -8.91 -17.33
N SER A 288 9.19 -8.47 -16.30
CA SER A 288 10.63 -8.77 -16.20
C SER A 288 10.90 -10.25 -15.97
N ILE A 289 10.05 -10.97 -15.23
CA ILE A 289 10.13 -12.43 -15.08
C ILE A 289 9.91 -13.14 -16.42
N GLN A 290 9.00 -12.64 -17.26
CA GLN A 290 8.78 -13.17 -18.62
C GLN A 290 10.02 -12.92 -19.50
N GLU A 291 10.59 -11.72 -19.49
CA GLU A 291 11.82 -11.38 -20.21
C GLU A 291 12.99 -12.27 -19.77
N LEU A 292 13.18 -12.45 -18.45
CA LEU A 292 14.17 -13.36 -17.87
C LEU A 292 13.98 -14.80 -18.33
N THR A 293 12.73 -15.27 -18.39
CA THR A 293 12.40 -16.63 -18.84
C THR A 293 12.77 -16.83 -20.31
N VAL A 294 12.53 -15.81 -21.16
CA VAL A 294 12.93 -15.84 -22.58
C VAL A 294 14.44 -15.91 -22.71
N GLU A 295 15.20 -15.08 -21.98
CA GLU A 295 16.66 -15.10 -22.07
C GLU A 295 17.26 -16.39 -21.51
N ILE A 296 16.73 -16.94 -20.41
CA ILE A 296 17.13 -18.25 -19.89
C ILE A 296 16.91 -19.34 -20.93
N ASN A 297 15.76 -19.34 -21.63
CA ASN A 297 15.48 -20.31 -22.67
C ASN A 297 16.42 -20.15 -23.87
N ARG A 298 16.78 -18.91 -24.23
CA ARG A 298 17.75 -18.61 -25.29
C ARG A 298 19.16 -19.05 -24.93
N LEU A 299 19.59 -18.85 -23.69
CA LEU A 299 20.89 -19.30 -23.19
C LEU A 299 20.95 -20.83 -23.13
N LYS A 300 19.88 -21.48 -22.67
CA LYS A 300 19.76 -22.94 -22.68
C LYS A 300 19.81 -23.51 -24.10
N SER A 301 19.12 -22.91 -25.07
CA SER A 301 19.12 -23.40 -26.45
C SER A 301 20.48 -23.24 -27.14
N LYS A 302 21.20 -22.12 -26.87
CA LYS A 302 22.59 -21.96 -27.32
C LYS A 302 23.55 -22.95 -26.69
N SER A 303 23.36 -23.27 -25.41
CA SER A 303 24.13 -24.31 -24.72
C SER A 303 23.78 -25.73 -25.18
N GLN A 304 22.65 -25.93 -25.87
CA GLN A 304 22.15 -27.23 -26.32
C GLN A 304 22.22 -27.45 -27.84
N SER A 305 22.67 -26.49 -28.64
CA SER A 305 22.88 -26.72 -30.08
C SER A 305 24.12 -27.60 -30.29
N PRO A 306 24.00 -28.82 -30.86
CA PRO A 306 25.15 -29.59 -31.26
C PRO A 306 25.80 -28.91 -32.45
N LEU A 307 27.13 -28.76 -32.42
CA LEU A 307 27.99 -28.58 -33.60
C LEU A 307 27.46 -29.45 -34.76
N SER A 308 26.69 -28.84 -35.65
CA SER A 308 26.21 -29.46 -36.88
C SER A 308 26.80 -28.68 -38.03
N ARG A 309 28.05 -29.05 -38.29
CA ARG A 309 28.76 -29.05 -39.56
C ARG A 309 27.81 -28.96 -40.78
N SER A 310 27.88 -27.85 -41.51
CA SER A 310 27.77 -27.85 -42.96
C SER A 310 29.13 -27.40 -43.50
N VAL A 311 29.84 -28.37 -44.09
CA VAL A 311 30.96 -28.11 -45.00
C VAL A 311 30.33 -27.56 -46.27
N ASP A 312 30.73 -26.37 -46.69
CA ASP A 312 30.82 -25.97 -48.08
C ASP A 312 31.94 -24.93 -48.21
N GLU A 313 32.77 -25.13 -49.22
CA GLU A 313 34.03 -24.46 -49.52
C GLU A 313 33.81 -23.03 -50.03
N GLU A 314 34.66 -22.08 -49.60
CA GLU A 314 35.56 -21.27 -50.46
C GLU A 314 36.14 -20.05 -49.72
N ASP A 315 37.44 -19.88 -49.91
CA ASP A 315 38.30 -18.69 -49.82
C ASP A 315 38.31 -17.75 -48.60
N GLY A 316 39.52 -17.51 -48.09
CA GLY A 316 39.86 -16.24 -47.42
C GLY A 316 40.76 -16.36 -46.20
N GLU A 317 42.06 -16.29 -46.46
CA GLU A 317 43.13 -15.67 -45.65
C GLU A 317 43.32 -16.01 -44.17
N VAL A 318 44.59 -16.29 -43.87
CA VAL A 318 45.15 -16.62 -42.57
C VAL A 318 45.06 -15.42 -41.63
N GLU A 319 44.35 -15.57 -40.51
CA GLU A 319 44.60 -14.78 -39.30
C GLU A 319 44.87 -15.74 -38.12
N ASP A 320 46.16 -15.87 -37.82
CA ASP A 320 46.71 -16.50 -36.63
C ASP A 320 46.36 -15.64 -35.40
N GLY A 321 45.64 -16.20 -34.43
CA GLY A 321 45.42 -15.51 -33.16
C GLY A 321 44.13 -15.75 -32.40
N LEU A 322 43.69 -17.00 -32.23
CA LEU A 322 43.01 -17.45 -31.00
C LEU A 322 42.93 -18.98 -31.01
N MET A 323 44.00 -19.65 -30.61
CA MET A 323 43.87 -21.02 -30.08
C MET A 323 43.06 -20.88 -28.80
N ASP A 324 41.74 -20.93 -28.95
CA ASP A 324 40.80 -21.08 -27.88
C ASP A 324 41.32 -22.24 -27.03
N LYS A 325 41.55 -21.96 -25.75
CA LYS A 325 42.13 -22.92 -24.82
C LYS A 325 41.06 -23.99 -24.61
N LEU A 326 41.01 -24.97 -25.51
CA LEU A 326 40.07 -26.08 -25.45
C LEU A 326 40.23 -26.72 -24.07
N GLU A 327 39.23 -26.55 -23.21
CA GLU A 327 39.22 -27.18 -21.91
C GLU A 327 39.08 -28.69 -22.10
N SER A 328 39.62 -29.46 -21.15
CA SER A 328 39.47 -30.92 -21.20
C SER A 328 38.00 -31.27 -21.01
N GLU A 329 37.42 -32.03 -21.93
CA GLU A 329 36.02 -32.45 -21.85
C GLU A 329 35.89 -33.94 -22.18
N LEU A 330 35.04 -34.64 -21.44
CA LEU A 330 34.66 -36.02 -21.70
C LEU A 330 33.22 -36.04 -22.19
N PHE A 331 32.92 -36.82 -23.24
CA PHE A 331 31.58 -36.95 -23.78
C PHE A 331 30.92 -38.26 -23.37
N GLN A 332 29.58 -38.28 -23.41
CA GLN A 332 28.81 -39.50 -23.21
C GLN A 332 29.11 -40.50 -24.35
N ASN A 333 29.28 -41.77 -24.01
CA ASN A 333 29.51 -42.83 -24.98
C ASN A 333 28.28 -43.01 -25.89
N THR A 334 28.50 -43.26 -27.18
CA THR A 334 27.42 -43.45 -28.17
C THR A 334 27.63 -44.73 -28.95
N PRO A 335 26.68 -45.68 -28.94
CA PRO A 335 25.41 -45.65 -28.20
C PRO A 335 25.58 -45.92 -26.69
N ASN A 336 24.60 -45.49 -25.87
CA ASN A 336 24.44 -45.88 -24.47
C ASN A 336 22.94 -46.03 -24.13
N PRO A 337 22.41 -47.23 -23.85
CA PRO A 337 23.12 -48.51 -23.77
C PRO A 337 23.73 -48.99 -25.10
N PHE A 338 24.73 -49.85 -25.05
CA PHE A 338 25.34 -50.51 -26.22
C PHE A 338 25.35 -52.03 -26.05
N SER A 339 25.47 -52.78 -27.15
CA SER A 339 25.57 -54.25 -27.16
C SER A 339 26.90 -54.76 -27.72
N ASP A 340 27.36 -54.19 -28.84
CA ASP A 340 28.59 -54.66 -29.51
C ASP A 340 29.77 -53.73 -29.20
N ASN A 341 29.69 -52.47 -29.62
CA ASN A 341 30.72 -51.46 -29.37
C ASN A 341 30.10 -50.10 -29.04
N THR A 342 30.88 -49.25 -28.41
CA THR A 342 30.51 -47.85 -28.14
C THR A 342 31.69 -46.94 -28.37
N VAL A 343 31.42 -45.70 -28.77
CA VAL A 343 32.45 -44.70 -29.03
C VAL A 343 32.43 -43.66 -27.92
N ILE A 344 33.55 -43.49 -27.23
CA ILE A 344 33.77 -42.46 -26.20
C ILE A 344 34.59 -41.34 -26.83
N LYS A 345 34.00 -40.15 -26.98
CA LYS A 345 34.71 -38.95 -27.45
C LYS A 345 35.29 -38.18 -26.27
N TYR A 346 36.41 -37.51 -26.51
CA TYR A 346 37.08 -36.66 -25.53
C TYR A 346 37.80 -35.49 -26.22
N VAL A 347 38.09 -34.44 -25.47
CA VAL A 347 38.93 -33.30 -25.89
C VAL A 347 40.09 -33.18 -24.91
N ILE A 348 41.32 -33.18 -25.42
CA ILE A 348 42.54 -32.98 -24.63
C ILE A 348 43.22 -31.67 -25.08
N PRO A 349 43.53 -30.74 -24.16
CA PRO A 349 44.29 -29.53 -24.44
C PRO A 349 45.65 -29.83 -25.08
N GLN A 350 46.15 -28.93 -25.93
CA GLN A 350 47.46 -29.09 -26.60
C GLN A 350 48.65 -29.06 -25.62
N ASP A 351 48.48 -28.41 -24.46
CA ASP A 351 49.49 -28.25 -23.40
C ASP A 351 49.51 -29.42 -22.39
N ALA A 352 48.54 -30.34 -22.46
CA ALA A 352 48.48 -31.48 -21.55
C ALA A 352 49.64 -32.46 -21.78
N GLN A 353 50.34 -32.89 -20.72
CA GLN A 353 51.46 -33.84 -20.85
C GLN A 353 50.96 -35.29 -20.93
N ASN A 354 50.07 -35.69 -20.02
CA ASN A 354 49.58 -37.06 -19.91
C ASN A 354 48.05 -37.08 -19.87
N ALA A 355 47.43 -38.02 -20.60
CA ALA A 355 46.00 -38.23 -20.57
C ALA A 355 45.66 -39.72 -20.63
N ASN A 356 44.75 -40.17 -19.76
CA ASN A 356 44.29 -41.55 -19.66
C ASN A 356 42.76 -41.61 -19.55
N LEU A 357 42.16 -42.61 -20.19
CA LEU A 357 40.78 -43.00 -19.98
C LEU A 357 40.76 -44.31 -19.19
N LEU A 358 40.13 -44.31 -18.02
CA LEU A 358 40.07 -45.47 -17.13
C LEU A 358 38.62 -45.96 -17.03
N ILE A 359 38.41 -47.27 -17.14
CA ILE A 359 37.11 -47.92 -17.00
C ILE A 359 37.07 -48.68 -15.68
N TYR A 360 36.00 -48.51 -14.92
CA TYR A 360 35.76 -49.12 -13.62
C TYR A 360 34.43 -49.88 -13.60
N ASP A 361 34.38 -50.98 -12.87
CA ASP A 361 33.12 -51.60 -12.48
C ASP A 361 32.43 -50.83 -11.33
N MET A 362 31.21 -51.23 -10.96
CA MET A 362 30.47 -50.63 -9.84
C MET A 362 31.10 -50.86 -8.46
N ASN A 363 32.06 -51.77 -8.34
CA ASN A 363 32.83 -52.00 -7.11
C ASN A 363 34.10 -51.14 -7.05
N GLY A 364 34.37 -50.31 -8.08
CA GLY A 364 35.54 -49.45 -8.19
C GLY A 364 36.80 -50.18 -8.67
N LYS A 365 36.69 -51.43 -9.14
CA LYS A 365 37.81 -52.16 -9.74
C LYS A 365 38.08 -51.61 -11.13
N GLN A 366 39.33 -51.20 -11.40
CA GLN A 366 39.76 -50.82 -12.73
C GLN A 366 39.74 -52.05 -13.65
N ILE A 367 38.95 -51.96 -14.72
CA ILE A 367 38.78 -53.01 -15.72
C ILE A 367 39.73 -52.80 -16.89
N GLU A 368 39.84 -51.55 -17.37
CA GLU A 368 40.66 -51.23 -18.54
C GLU A 368 41.21 -49.80 -18.49
N GLN A 369 42.29 -49.55 -19.22
CA GLN A 369 42.92 -48.24 -19.31
C GLN A 369 43.41 -47.98 -20.74
N PHE A 370 43.07 -46.80 -21.28
CA PHE A 370 43.58 -46.31 -22.56
C PHE A 370 44.48 -45.10 -22.33
N VAL A 371 45.70 -45.15 -22.87
CA VAL A 371 46.61 -43.99 -22.92
C VAL A 371 46.24 -43.14 -24.14
N LEU A 372 45.85 -41.88 -23.91
CA LEU A 372 45.35 -40.99 -24.96
C LEU A 372 46.50 -40.10 -25.46
N THR A 373 46.99 -40.39 -26.66
CA THR A 373 48.10 -39.65 -27.29
C THR A 373 47.63 -38.53 -28.22
N GLN A 374 46.40 -38.61 -28.74
CA GLN A 374 45.84 -37.62 -29.63
C GLN A 374 45.39 -36.37 -28.84
N LYS A 375 45.99 -35.22 -29.16
CA LYS A 375 45.59 -33.90 -28.64
C LYS A 375 44.46 -33.31 -29.48
N GLY A 376 43.64 -32.46 -28.87
CA GLY A 376 42.39 -31.98 -29.45
C GLY A 376 41.27 -33.02 -29.30
N MET A 377 40.32 -33.02 -30.24
CA MET A 377 39.20 -33.96 -30.22
C MET A 377 39.65 -35.35 -30.67
N GLY A 378 39.45 -36.35 -29.82
CA GLY A 378 39.74 -37.76 -30.10
C GLY A 378 38.57 -38.65 -29.73
N SER A 379 38.67 -39.93 -30.10
CA SER A 379 37.68 -40.95 -29.76
C SER A 379 38.33 -42.30 -29.51
N ILE A 380 37.85 -43.03 -28.50
CA ILE A 380 38.15 -44.45 -28.29
C ILE A 380 36.92 -45.27 -28.66
N VAL A 381 37.14 -46.38 -29.35
CA VAL A 381 36.13 -47.42 -29.55
C VAL A 381 36.34 -48.46 -28.46
N LEU A 382 35.29 -48.72 -27.67
CA LEU A 382 35.26 -49.76 -26.67
C LEU A 382 34.45 -50.94 -27.19
N GLU A 383 35.03 -52.14 -27.19
CA GLU A 383 34.36 -53.37 -27.57
C GLU A 383 33.75 -54.04 -26.34
N GLY A 384 32.44 -54.29 -26.37
CA GLY A 384 31.71 -54.94 -25.29
C GLY A 384 32.01 -56.44 -25.15
N SER A 385 32.64 -57.06 -26.15
CA SER A 385 32.99 -58.49 -26.18
C SER A 385 33.88 -58.95 -25.00
N HIS A 386 34.60 -58.01 -24.39
CA HIS A 386 35.52 -58.26 -23.28
C HIS A 386 34.95 -57.89 -21.90
N LEU A 387 33.68 -57.45 -21.85
CA LEU A 387 33.00 -56.96 -20.65
C LEU A 387 31.71 -57.76 -20.42
N GLU A 388 31.37 -58.03 -19.15
CA GLU A 388 30.07 -58.62 -18.82
C GLU A 388 28.97 -57.56 -18.93
N ALA A 389 27.76 -57.93 -19.35
CA ALA A 389 26.62 -57.01 -19.36
C ALA A 389 26.39 -56.43 -17.95
N GLY A 390 26.29 -55.11 -17.87
CA GLY A 390 26.29 -54.39 -16.60
C GLY A 390 26.53 -52.89 -16.75
N MET A 391 26.58 -52.22 -15.61
CA MET A 391 26.92 -50.79 -15.53
C MET A 391 28.40 -50.60 -15.27
N TYR A 392 29.01 -49.66 -15.98
CA TYR A 392 30.41 -49.29 -15.84
C TYR A 392 30.55 -47.77 -15.73
N LEU A 393 31.62 -47.33 -15.07
CA LEU A 393 32.02 -45.93 -15.02
C LEU A 393 33.30 -45.76 -15.82
N TYR A 394 33.45 -44.65 -16.53
CA TYR A 394 34.70 -44.29 -17.19
C TYR A 394 35.09 -42.86 -16.84
N SER A 395 36.39 -42.66 -16.60
CA SER A 395 36.96 -41.40 -16.12
C SER A 395 38.05 -40.93 -17.07
N LEU A 396 38.02 -39.64 -17.41
CA LEU A 396 39.12 -38.97 -18.11
C LEU A 396 40.04 -38.33 -17.07
N ILE A 397 41.32 -38.70 -17.11
CA ILE A 397 42.37 -38.13 -16.26
C ILE A 397 43.37 -37.42 -17.15
N VAL A 398 43.58 -36.12 -16.94
CA VAL A 398 44.57 -35.30 -17.64
C VAL A 398 45.51 -34.70 -16.61
N ASP A 399 46.82 -34.84 -16.80
CA ASP A 399 47.88 -34.38 -15.90
C ASP A 399 47.65 -34.75 -14.42
N SER A 400 47.26 -36.01 -14.20
CA SER A 400 46.95 -36.58 -12.88
C SER A 400 45.71 -35.99 -12.17
N LYS A 401 44.89 -35.19 -12.87
CA LYS A 401 43.61 -34.67 -12.39
C LYS A 401 42.45 -35.36 -13.09
N VAL A 402 41.46 -35.81 -12.30
CA VAL A 402 40.19 -36.30 -12.83
C VAL A 402 39.42 -35.11 -13.41
N ILE A 403 39.12 -35.16 -14.71
CA ILE A 403 38.38 -34.11 -15.42
C ILE A 403 36.88 -34.36 -15.28
N ASP A 404 36.43 -35.57 -15.60
CA ASP A 404 35.03 -35.96 -15.52
C ASP A 404 34.89 -37.49 -15.46
N VAL A 405 33.76 -37.95 -14.94
CA VAL A 405 33.40 -39.37 -14.83
C VAL A 405 31.99 -39.56 -15.36
N LYS A 406 31.82 -40.49 -16.31
CA LYS A 406 30.52 -40.81 -16.90
C LYS A 406 30.19 -42.30 -16.77
N ARG A 407 28.90 -42.62 -16.91
CA ARG A 407 28.37 -43.96 -16.80
C ARG A 407 27.99 -44.52 -18.16
N MET A 408 28.35 -45.77 -18.43
CA MET A 408 27.89 -46.55 -19.59
C MET A 408 27.18 -47.83 -19.15
N ILE A 409 26.27 -48.32 -20.00
CA ILE A 409 25.47 -49.52 -19.77
C ILE A 409 25.70 -50.45 -20.96
N LEU A 410 26.22 -51.65 -20.69
CA LEU A 410 26.37 -52.73 -21.66
C LEU A 410 25.19 -53.70 -21.48
N THR A 411 24.47 -53.97 -22.56
CA THR A 411 23.36 -54.93 -22.63
C THR A 411 23.73 -56.07 -23.56
N ASN A 412 23.53 -57.33 -23.12
CA ASN A 412 23.75 -58.52 -23.96
C ASN A 412 22.87 -58.55 -25.21
#